data_AF-A8IZ88-F1
#
_entry.id   AF-A8IZ88-F1
#
_cell.length_a   1.000
_cell.length_b   1.000
_cell.length_c   1.000
_cell.angle_alpha   90.00
_cell.angle_beta   90.00
_cell.angle_gamma   90.00
#
_symmetry.space_group_name_H-M   'P 1'
#
loop_
_entity.id
_entity.type
_entity.pdbx_description
1 polymer ?
#
loop_
_entity_poly.entity_id
_entity_poly.type
_entity_poly.pdbx_seq_one_letter_code
_entity_poly.pdbx_strand_id
1 'polypeptide(L)'
;MLLNRQSPAVQHSYHRRASVTGVVRRARLTTAIVRADASTTSVPAVEAKPLYDNLDVACTNYRRAPFSMRIEFSGPVKEAFDDLQGKGVLRKWGSALTDAVRRRNVFIGELRQVGIKSPDTIAIPSVRNDAAFLFSVVATTSVAAVAAGQLPGDWGFFSSYLIGGITLVVLAIGSTAPGLLSVVIDRFSQLFPDYKDRVLKHEAAHFLLGYLVGVPITGYSVELGREHTEFAEAKIQQRIIERQLTDEEIDSLALVAVAGMAAEGREYEEVMGQTADLYDLQRLLLRSKTKLSDAQQQNITRWAVWSAAGLLRSHAEEHKALIEAMRRGASVAECVQVIESAGGSK
;
A
#
# COMPACT_ATOMS: atom_id res chain seq x y z
N MET A 1 -4.17 -16.06 -1.64
CA MET A 1 -4.46 -17.31 -0.89
C MET A 1 -4.05 -17.20 0.60
N LEU A 2 -4.17 -16.01 1.22
CA LEU A 2 -3.61 -15.71 2.56
C LEU A 2 -4.66 -15.34 3.61
N LEU A 3 -5.95 -15.19 3.27
CA LEU A 3 -6.98 -14.77 4.22
C LEU A 3 -8.13 -15.76 4.41
N ASN A 4 -8.25 -16.79 3.56
CA ASN A 4 -9.44 -17.66 3.54
C ASN A 4 -9.12 -19.15 3.33
N ARG A 5 -8.34 -19.75 4.23
CA ARG A 5 -8.35 -21.21 4.42
C ARG A 5 -9.12 -21.49 5.71
N GLN A 6 -10.39 -21.84 5.59
CA GLN A 6 -11.19 -22.34 6.71
C GLN A 6 -10.71 -23.76 7.04
N SER A 7 -10.18 -23.96 8.26
CA SER A 7 -10.08 -25.29 8.86
C SER A 7 -11.39 -25.65 9.56
N PRO A 8 -11.81 -26.93 9.53
CA PRO A 8 -13.13 -27.35 9.99
C PRO A 8 -13.29 -27.25 11.51
N ALA A 9 -14.50 -26.86 11.91
CA ALA A 9 -14.91 -26.67 13.30
C ALA A 9 -14.79 -27.96 14.13
N VAL A 10 -14.10 -27.87 15.26
CA VAL A 10 -14.20 -28.86 16.34
C VAL A 10 -15.21 -28.32 17.36
N GLN A 11 -16.37 -28.95 17.41
CA GLN A 11 -17.37 -28.73 18.46
C GLN A 11 -16.85 -29.26 19.78
N HIS A 12 -16.78 -28.41 20.81
CA HIS A 12 -16.69 -28.89 22.19
C HIS A 12 -17.82 -28.34 23.06
N SER A 13 -18.48 -29.33 23.65
CA SER A 13 -19.59 -29.40 24.59
C SER A 13 -19.48 -28.49 25.82
N TYR A 14 -20.64 -27.96 26.18
CA TYR A 14 -20.96 -27.31 27.46
C TYR A 14 -20.59 -28.19 28.67
N HIS A 15 -19.92 -27.59 29.65
CA HIS A 15 -20.07 -27.98 31.06
C HIS A 15 -20.15 -26.76 31.97
N ARG A 16 -21.07 -26.86 32.93
CA ARG A 16 -21.55 -25.87 33.90
C ARG A 16 -20.78 -25.98 35.22
N ARG A 17 -20.82 -24.91 36.04
CA ARG A 17 -20.40 -24.72 37.47
C ARG A 17 -19.00 -24.11 37.63
N ALA A 18 -18.69 -23.25 38.61
CA ALA A 18 -19.42 -22.73 39.76
C ALA A 18 -18.93 -21.29 40.05
N SER A 19 -19.81 -20.48 40.64
CA SER A 19 -19.53 -19.18 41.22
C SER A 19 -18.60 -19.28 42.43
N VAL A 20 -17.50 -18.53 42.41
CA VAL A 20 -16.74 -18.19 43.62
C VAL A 20 -16.58 -16.67 43.68
N THR A 21 -17.25 -16.09 44.67
CA THR A 21 -17.19 -14.69 45.08
C THR A 21 -15.83 -14.39 45.69
N GLY A 22 -15.00 -13.63 44.97
CA GLY A 22 -13.74 -13.07 45.47
C GLY A 22 -13.84 -11.55 45.59
N VAL A 23 -13.93 -11.03 46.82
CA VAL A 23 -13.86 -9.60 47.11
C VAL A 23 -12.41 -9.14 46.94
N VAL A 24 -12.11 -8.42 45.85
CA VAL A 24 -10.80 -7.78 45.64
C VAL A 24 -10.87 -6.32 46.10
N ARG A 25 -10.15 -6.01 47.18
CA ARG A 25 -9.91 -4.65 47.67
C ARG A 25 -9.16 -3.85 46.59
N ARG A 26 -9.77 -2.77 46.10
CA ARG A 26 -9.11 -1.75 45.25
C ARG A 26 -8.08 -0.99 46.08
N ALA A 27 -6.80 -1.27 45.87
CA ALA A 27 -5.72 -0.35 46.23
C ALA A 27 -5.67 0.77 45.18
N ARG A 28 -5.85 2.03 45.60
CA ARG A 28 -5.62 3.21 44.76
C ARG A 28 -4.12 3.41 44.62
N LEU A 29 -3.57 3.15 43.43
CA LEU A 29 -2.24 3.61 43.04
C LEU A 29 -2.39 4.99 42.40
N THR A 30 -2.03 6.01 43.16
CA THR A 30 -1.88 7.39 42.68
C THR A 30 -0.56 7.48 41.93
N THR A 31 -0.60 7.30 40.61
CA THR A 31 0.57 7.54 39.75
C THR A 31 0.75 9.04 39.57
N ALA A 32 1.79 9.60 40.19
CA ALA A 32 2.24 10.96 39.94
C ALA A 32 2.72 11.07 38.49
N ILE A 33 2.02 11.87 37.69
CA ILE A 33 2.44 12.24 36.34
C ILE A 33 3.56 13.27 36.51
N VAL A 34 4.81 12.83 36.35
CA VAL A 34 5.93 13.73 36.11
C VAL A 34 5.79 14.23 34.67
N ARG A 35 5.37 15.49 34.51
CA ARG A 35 5.46 16.22 33.24
C ARG A 35 6.94 16.34 32.88
N ALA A 36 7.38 15.60 31.88
CA ALA A 36 8.59 15.94 31.16
C ALA A 36 8.24 17.08 30.19
N ASP A 37 8.63 18.31 30.53
CA ASP A 37 8.63 19.42 29.59
C ASP A 37 9.72 19.18 28.54
N ALA A 38 9.34 18.53 27.43
CA ALA A 38 10.15 18.51 26.22
C ALA A 38 9.98 19.86 25.52
N SER A 39 10.88 20.80 25.82
CA SER A 39 11.01 22.06 25.10
C SER A 39 11.31 21.75 23.62
N THR A 40 10.28 21.89 22.79
CA THR A 40 10.36 21.65 21.35
C THR A 40 11.01 22.86 20.70
N THR A 41 12.33 22.83 20.50
CA THR A 41 13.02 23.82 19.68
C THR A 41 12.63 23.59 18.22
N SER A 42 11.67 24.38 17.73
CA SER A 42 11.34 24.44 16.31
C SER A 42 12.50 25.03 15.53
N VAL A 43 13.15 24.24 14.68
CA VAL A 43 14.10 24.78 13.69
C VAL A 43 13.34 25.75 12.77
N PRO A 44 13.80 27.00 12.59
CA PRO A 44 13.13 27.93 11.69
C PRO A 44 13.17 27.41 10.25
N ALA A 45 12.07 27.61 9.49
CA ALA A 45 11.91 27.10 8.13
C ALA A 45 13.04 27.49 7.16
N VAL A 46 13.72 28.62 7.42
CA VAL A 46 14.86 29.12 6.63
C VAL A 46 16.11 28.23 6.80
N GLU A 47 16.33 27.64 7.98
CA GLU A 47 17.46 26.74 8.24
C GLU A 47 17.20 25.30 7.75
N ALA A 48 15.94 24.93 7.55
CA ALA A 48 15.55 23.59 7.08
C ALA A 48 15.71 23.42 5.55
N LYS A 49 15.60 24.51 4.77
CA LYS A 49 15.71 24.48 3.31
C LYS A 49 16.96 23.76 2.76
N PRO A 50 18.20 24.09 3.19
CA PRO A 50 19.39 23.41 2.68
C PRO A 50 19.41 21.91 2.98
N LEU A 51 18.72 21.45 4.03
CA LEU A 51 18.64 20.03 4.37
C LEU A 51 17.71 19.28 3.42
N TYR A 52 16.59 19.91 3.05
CA TYR A 52 15.72 19.36 2.02
C TYR A 52 16.35 19.38 0.63
N ASP A 53 17.14 20.41 0.31
CA ASP A 53 17.91 20.46 -0.94
C ASP A 53 18.92 19.29 -1.00
N ASN A 54 19.58 18.96 0.11
CA ASN A 54 20.47 17.80 0.18
C ASN A 54 19.74 16.47 -0.05
N LEU A 55 18.55 16.31 0.53
CA LEU A 55 17.70 15.14 0.29
C LEU A 55 17.29 15.05 -1.19
N ASP A 56 16.94 16.17 -1.80
CA ASP A 56 16.55 16.23 -3.22
C ASP A 56 17.70 15.83 -4.15
N VAL A 57 18.92 16.31 -3.85
CA VAL A 57 20.14 15.93 -4.57
C VAL A 57 20.43 14.43 -4.40
N ALA A 58 20.32 13.90 -3.18
CA ALA A 58 20.54 12.47 -2.93
C ALA A 58 19.55 11.59 -3.70
N CYS A 59 18.25 11.92 -3.66
CA CYS A 59 17.21 11.22 -4.41
C CYS A 59 17.40 11.35 -5.93
N THR A 60 17.81 12.52 -6.42
CA THR A 60 18.10 12.74 -7.84
C THR A 60 19.29 11.91 -8.31
N ASN A 61 20.35 11.83 -7.51
CA ASN A 61 21.51 11.00 -7.80
C ASN A 61 21.15 9.52 -7.82
N TYR A 62 20.35 9.05 -6.85
CA TYR A 62 19.82 7.69 -6.85
C TYR A 62 18.98 7.40 -8.11
N ARG A 63 18.08 8.31 -8.51
CA ARG A 63 17.24 8.14 -9.70
C ARG A 63 18.04 8.06 -10.99
N ARG A 64 19.16 8.78 -11.08
CA ARG A 64 20.07 8.79 -12.24
C ARG A 64 21.07 7.63 -12.23
N ALA A 65 21.24 6.95 -11.10
CA ALA A 65 22.20 5.87 -10.97
C ALA A 65 21.78 4.66 -11.83
N PRO A 66 22.75 3.97 -12.48
CA PRO A 66 22.51 2.66 -13.07
C PRO A 66 21.97 1.67 -12.02
N PHE A 67 21.11 0.74 -12.42
CA PHE A 67 20.52 -0.27 -11.52
C PHE A 67 21.56 -1.02 -10.68
N SER A 68 22.74 -1.31 -11.24
CA SER A 68 23.82 -2.00 -10.53
C SER A 68 24.46 -1.19 -9.39
N MET A 69 24.29 0.14 -9.40
CA MET A 69 24.88 1.06 -8.42
C MET A 69 23.85 1.64 -7.45
N ARG A 70 22.55 1.38 -7.63
CA ARG A 70 21.47 1.93 -6.78
C ARG A 70 21.72 1.74 -5.27
N ILE A 71 22.31 0.61 -4.90
CA ILE A 71 22.70 0.31 -3.51
C ILE A 71 23.64 1.40 -2.95
N GLU A 72 24.69 1.75 -3.67
CA GLU A 72 25.68 2.76 -3.23
C GLU A 72 25.03 4.14 -3.09
N PHE A 73 24.14 4.50 -4.01
CA PHE A 73 23.44 5.79 -3.99
C PHE A 73 22.29 5.87 -2.99
N SER A 74 21.81 4.74 -2.46
CA SER A 74 20.73 4.73 -1.47
C SER A 74 21.21 5.00 -0.03
N GLY A 75 22.50 4.80 0.26
CA GLY A 75 23.13 5.18 1.53
C GLY A 75 23.02 6.69 1.81
N PRO A 76 23.46 7.56 0.88
CA PRO A 76 23.31 9.01 1.00
C PRO A 76 21.87 9.50 1.21
N VAL A 77 20.88 8.81 0.61
CA VAL A 77 19.46 9.16 0.85
C VAL A 77 19.07 8.88 2.30
N LYS A 78 19.46 7.72 2.84
CA LYS A 78 19.23 7.40 4.25
C LYS A 78 19.93 8.40 5.17
N GLU A 79 21.19 8.73 4.90
CA GLU A 79 21.95 9.73 5.66
C GLU A 79 21.26 11.10 5.65
N ALA A 80 20.72 11.53 4.50
CA ALA A 80 19.95 12.78 4.43
C ALA A 80 18.69 12.77 5.31
N PHE A 81 17.98 11.64 5.38
CA PHE A 81 16.85 11.48 6.31
C PHE A 81 17.29 11.48 7.78
N ASP A 82 18.39 10.79 8.10
CA ASP A 82 18.95 10.72 9.45
C ASP A 82 19.44 12.12 9.90
N ASP A 83 20.04 12.91 9.00
CA ASP A 83 20.45 14.30 9.25
C ASP A 83 19.26 15.23 9.49
N LEU A 84 18.23 15.13 8.65
CA LEU A 84 16.97 15.88 8.81
C LEU A 84 16.28 15.53 10.13
N GLN A 85 16.29 14.26 10.53
CA GLN A 85 15.76 13.80 11.82
C GLN A 85 16.62 14.29 12.98
N GLY A 86 17.95 14.18 12.90
CA GLY A 86 18.89 14.59 13.94
C GLY A 86 18.84 16.09 14.23
N LYS A 87 18.47 16.91 13.24
CA LYS A 87 18.21 18.34 13.41
C LYS A 87 16.79 18.67 13.86
N GLY A 88 15.93 17.67 14.10
CA GLY A 88 14.56 17.89 14.60
C GLY A 88 13.59 18.46 13.56
N VAL A 89 13.94 18.38 12.27
CA VAL A 89 13.09 18.85 11.17
C VAL A 89 11.97 17.86 10.87
N LEU A 90 12.25 16.55 10.95
CA LEU A 90 11.26 15.50 10.72
C LEU A 90 10.67 15.02 12.04
N ARG A 91 9.45 15.49 12.36
CA ARG A 91 8.78 15.13 13.62
C ARG A 91 7.97 13.86 13.49
N LYS A 92 7.43 13.60 12.30
CA LYS A 92 6.55 12.45 12.04
C LYS A 92 7.30 11.26 11.43
N TRP A 93 8.55 11.45 11.02
CA TRP A 93 9.39 10.36 10.51
C TRP A 93 9.62 9.30 11.58
N GLY A 94 9.26 8.05 11.28
CA GLY A 94 9.41 6.94 12.21
C GLY A 94 8.55 7.05 13.48
N SER A 95 7.62 8.01 13.57
CA SER A 95 6.83 8.24 14.78
C SER A 95 5.67 7.27 14.95
N ALA A 96 5.31 6.50 13.92
CA ALA A 96 4.15 5.60 13.97
C ALA A 96 4.42 4.27 14.67
N LEU A 97 5.67 3.83 14.78
CA LEU A 97 6.05 2.58 15.47
C LEU A 97 6.08 2.76 17.00
N THR A 98 4.97 3.25 17.55
CA THR A 98 4.73 3.34 19.00
C THR A 98 4.02 2.08 19.50
N ASP A 99 3.90 1.93 20.83
CA ASP A 99 3.21 0.78 21.45
C ASP A 99 1.78 0.54 20.92
N ALA A 100 1.13 1.58 20.38
CA ALA A 100 -0.21 1.51 19.79
C ALA A 100 -0.28 0.68 18.49
N VAL A 101 0.85 0.52 17.79
CA VAL A 101 0.95 -0.24 16.54
C VAL A 101 1.63 -1.60 16.80
N ARG A 102 1.71 -2.08 18.04
CA ARG A 102 2.26 -3.44 18.28
C ARG A 102 1.38 -4.52 17.68
N ARG A 103 2.02 -5.58 17.19
CA ARG A 103 1.38 -6.78 16.66
C ARG A 103 0.37 -7.33 17.66
N ARG A 104 -0.86 -7.54 17.19
CA ARG A 104 -1.93 -8.20 17.96
C ARG A 104 -2.75 -9.10 17.07
N ASN A 105 -3.59 -9.93 17.68
CA ASN A 105 -4.58 -10.67 16.91
C ASN A 105 -5.68 -9.72 16.43
N VAL A 106 -5.97 -9.76 15.13
CA VAL A 106 -7.01 -8.93 14.51
C VAL A 106 -7.95 -9.82 13.72
N PHE A 107 -9.24 -9.70 14.00
CA PHE A 107 -10.30 -10.40 13.27
C PHE A 107 -10.78 -9.58 12.07
N ILE A 108 -11.32 -10.26 11.05
CA ILE A 108 -11.76 -9.60 9.80
C ILE A 108 -12.83 -8.54 10.05
N GLY A 109 -13.72 -8.76 11.03
CA GLY A 109 -14.76 -7.80 11.41
C GLY A 109 -14.22 -6.49 12.00
N GLU A 110 -13.01 -6.51 12.58
CA GLU A 110 -12.37 -5.29 13.13
C GLU A 110 -11.92 -4.34 12.02
N LEU A 111 -11.70 -4.83 10.78
CA LEU A 111 -11.33 -3.99 9.65
C LEU A 111 -12.41 -2.94 9.34
N ARG A 112 -13.69 -3.28 9.54
CA ARG A 112 -14.79 -2.30 9.36
C ARG A 112 -14.68 -1.13 10.34
N GLN A 113 -14.15 -1.34 11.54
CA GLN A 113 -14.01 -0.30 12.57
C GLN A 113 -12.96 0.77 12.23
N VAL A 114 -12.00 0.43 11.35
CA VAL A 114 -11.00 1.37 10.82
C VAL A 114 -11.41 1.98 9.48
N GLY A 115 -12.64 1.69 9.03
CA GLY A 115 -13.25 2.29 7.86
C GLY A 115 -13.03 1.50 6.57
N ILE A 116 -12.57 0.25 6.64
CA ILE A 116 -12.55 -0.64 5.46
C ILE A 116 -14.00 -0.98 5.08
N LYS A 117 -14.40 -0.64 3.85
CA LYS A 117 -15.78 -0.80 3.38
C LYS A 117 -16.17 -2.26 3.21
N SER A 118 -15.30 -3.02 2.52
CA SER A 118 -15.54 -4.43 2.19
C SER A 118 -14.33 -5.30 2.55
N PRO A 119 -14.17 -5.67 3.84
CA PRO A 119 -13.06 -6.50 4.32
C PRO A 119 -12.91 -7.84 3.60
N ASP A 120 -14.03 -8.42 3.17
CA ASP A 120 -14.09 -9.73 2.54
C ASP A 120 -13.48 -9.72 1.12
N THR A 121 -13.32 -8.55 0.51
CA THR A 121 -12.68 -8.37 -0.82
C THR A 121 -11.17 -8.16 -0.73
N ILE A 122 -10.64 -7.93 0.48
CA ILE A 122 -9.21 -7.80 0.69
C ILE A 122 -8.54 -9.15 0.42
N ALA A 123 -7.45 -9.11 -0.35
CA ALA A 123 -6.73 -10.28 -0.87
C ALA A 123 -7.51 -11.21 -1.81
N ILE A 124 -8.63 -10.76 -2.36
CA ILE A 124 -9.31 -11.39 -3.50
C ILE A 124 -9.08 -10.52 -4.75
N PRO A 125 -8.42 -11.03 -5.81
CA PRO A 125 -8.21 -10.26 -7.03
C PRO A 125 -9.52 -9.67 -7.57
N SER A 126 -9.51 -8.38 -7.88
CA SER A 126 -10.64 -7.71 -8.51
C SER A 126 -10.81 -8.17 -9.94
N VAL A 127 -12.06 -8.37 -10.37
CA VAL A 127 -12.43 -8.69 -11.75
C VAL A 127 -13.07 -7.51 -12.48
N ARG A 128 -13.11 -6.33 -11.85
CA ARG A 128 -13.77 -5.13 -12.41
C ARG A 128 -13.14 -4.68 -13.72
N ASN A 129 -11.82 -4.64 -13.78
CA ASN A 129 -11.09 -4.25 -14.99
C ASN A 129 -11.29 -5.28 -16.11
N ASP A 130 -11.28 -6.58 -15.77
CA ASP A 130 -11.55 -7.66 -16.73
C ASP A 130 -12.96 -7.54 -17.30
N ALA A 131 -13.96 -7.34 -16.43
CA ALA A 131 -15.35 -7.20 -16.83
C ALA A 131 -15.57 -5.95 -17.69
N ALA A 132 -14.98 -4.80 -17.31
CA ALA A 132 -15.08 -3.56 -18.07
C ALA A 132 -14.43 -3.70 -19.47
N PHE A 133 -13.27 -4.34 -19.55
CA PHE A 133 -12.60 -4.62 -20.82
C PHE A 133 -13.43 -5.55 -21.69
N LEU A 134 -13.85 -6.71 -21.18
CA LEU A 134 -14.64 -7.68 -21.93
C LEU A 134 -15.97 -7.10 -22.40
N PHE A 135 -16.68 -6.38 -21.54
CA PHE A 135 -17.92 -5.69 -21.91
C PHE A 135 -17.67 -4.67 -23.03
N SER A 136 -16.63 -3.85 -22.90
CA SER A 136 -16.29 -2.83 -23.90
C SER A 136 -15.93 -3.45 -25.24
N VAL A 137 -15.10 -4.51 -25.25
CA VAL A 137 -14.74 -5.25 -26.46
C VAL A 137 -16.01 -5.84 -27.09
N VAL A 138 -16.80 -6.61 -26.34
CA VAL A 138 -18.00 -7.28 -26.88
C VAL A 138 -19.02 -6.27 -27.39
N ALA A 139 -19.29 -5.19 -26.65
CA ALA A 139 -20.25 -4.18 -27.06
C ALA A 139 -19.80 -3.45 -28.34
N THR A 140 -18.54 -3.00 -28.38
CA THR A 140 -18.01 -2.26 -29.54
C THR A 140 -17.91 -3.15 -30.77
N THR A 141 -17.43 -4.39 -30.66
CA THR A 141 -17.37 -5.32 -31.80
C THR A 141 -18.77 -5.73 -32.26
N SER A 142 -19.75 -5.89 -31.36
CA SER A 142 -21.12 -6.23 -31.75
C SER A 142 -21.77 -5.10 -32.54
N VAL A 143 -21.66 -3.85 -32.05
CA VAL A 143 -22.18 -2.67 -32.76
C VAL A 143 -21.47 -2.49 -34.10
N ALA A 144 -20.15 -2.60 -34.12
CA ALA A 144 -19.36 -2.48 -35.35
C ALA A 144 -19.67 -3.59 -36.35
N ALA A 145 -19.90 -4.83 -35.90
CA ALA A 145 -20.29 -5.94 -36.77
C ALA A 145 -21.67 -5.69 -37.40
N VAL A 146 -22.67 -5.24 -36.62
CA VAL A 146 -23.99 -4.91 -37.16
C VAL A 146 -23.93 -3.78 -38.19
N ALA A 147 -23.12 -2.74 -37.90
CA ALA A 147 -22.92 -1.63 -38.82
C ALA A 147 -22.19 -2.08 -40.10
N ALA A 148 -21.15 -2.90 -39.96
CA ALA A 148 -20.40 -3.44 -41.09
C ALA A 148 -21.27 -4.37 -41.96
N GLY A 149 -22.26 -5.04 -41.37
CA GLY A 149 -23.26 -5.84 -42.09
C GLY A 149 -24.12 -5.06 -43.09
N GLN A 150 -24.14 -3.72 -43.00
CA GLN A 150 -24.84 -2.86 -43.96
C GLN A 150 -24.01 -2.54 -45.22
N LEU A 151 -22.76 -3.02 -45.30
CA LEU A 151 -21.92 -2.81 -46.47
C LEU A 151 -22.42 -3.61 -47.68
N PRO A 152 -22.31 -3.04 -48.90
CA PRO A 152 -22.83 -3.68 -50.11
C PRO A 152 -21.99 -4.90 -50.52
N GLY A 153 -22.67 -5.90 -51.09
CA GLY A 153 -22.07 -7.14 -51.57
C GLY A 153 -21.57 -8.03 -50.44
N ASP A 154 -20.64 -8.94 -50.76
CA ASP A 154 -20.13 -9.91 -49.80
C ASP A 154 -19.31 -9.29 -48.66
N TRP A 155 -18.90 -8.01 -48.81
CA TRP A 155 -18.18 -7.28 -47.79
C TRP A 155 -18.95 -7.20 -46.48
N GLY A 156 -20.27 -6.99 -46.52
CA GLY A 156 -21.09 -6.94 -45.30
C GLY A 156 -21.08 -8.24 -44.51
N PHE A 157 -21.07 -9.38 -45.21
CA PHE A 157 -20.88 -10.69 -44.60
C PHE A 157 -19.47 -10.81 -43.99
N PHE A 158 -18.42 -10.69 -44.81
CA PHE A 158 -17.04 -10.95 -44.35
C PHE A 158 -16.58 -10.01 -43.23
N SER A 159 -16.89 -8.72 -43.30
CA SER A 159 -16.49 -7.74 -42.29
C SER A 159 -17.18 -8.00 -40.95
N SER A 160 -18.46 -8.38 -40.96
CA SER A 160 -19.22 -8.65 -39.74
C SER A 160 -18.65 -9.85 -38.97
N TYR A 161 -18.31 -10.93 -39.68
CA TYR A 161 -17.70 -12.10 -39.07
C TYR A 161 -16.28 -11.83 -38.58
N LEU A 162 -15.48 -11.06 -39.33
CA LEU A 162 -14.13 -10.71 -38.90
C LEU A 162 -14.15 -9.86 -37.62
N ILE A 163 -15.03 -8.84 -37.55
CA ILE A 163 -15.18 -7.98 -36.38
C ILE A 163 -15.75 -8.77 -35.19
N GLY A 164 -16.79 -9.57 -35.40
CA GLY A 164 -17.35 -10.43 -34.34
C GLY A 164 -16.33 -11.43 -33.81
N GLY A 165 -15.49 -11.98 -34.69
CA GLY A 165 -14.41 -12.91 -34.37
C GLY A 165 -13.35 -12.35 -33.40
N ILE A 166 -13.19 -11.02 -33.32
CA ILE A 166 -12.28 -10.38 -32.35
C ILE A 166 -12.61 -10.80 -30.92
N THR A 167 -13.90 -10.92 -30.57
CA THR A 167 -14.33 -11.36 -29.23
C THR A 167 -13.87 -12.78 -28.91
N LEU A 168 -13.93 -13.68 -29.90
CA LEU A 168 -13.48 -15.06 -29.77
C LEU A 168 -11.96 -15.13 -29.62
N VAL A 169 -11.22 -14.28 -30.34
CA VAL A 169 -9.75 -14.17 -30.20
C VAL A 169 -9.38 -13.68 -28.80
N VAL A 170 -10.06 -12.63 -28.30
CA VAL A 170 -9.83 -12.13 -26.94
C VAL A 170 -10.11 -13.22 -25.89
N LEU A 171 -11.20 -13.96 -26.04
CA LEU A 171 -11.53 -15.09 -25.16
C LEU A 171 -10.48 -16.22 -25.24
N ALA A 172 -9.99 -16.52 -26.45
CA ALA A 172 -8.95 -17.52 -26.67
C ALA A 172 -7.62 -17.10 -26.01
N ILE A 173 -7.22 -15.83 -26.12
CA ILE A 173 -6.02 -15.29 -25.44
C ILE A 173 -6.22 -15.35 -23.92
N GLY A 174 -7.38 -14.94 -23.41
CA GLY A 174 -7.68 -15.03 -21.98
C GLY A 174 -7.58 -16.45 -21.43
N SER A 175 -7.92 -17.45 -22.25
CA SER A 175 -7.86 -18.87 -21.88
C SER A 175 -6.46 -19.48 -21.97
N THR A 176 -5.66 -19.06 -22.95
CA THR A 176 -4.35 -19.68 -23.26
C THR A 176 -3.15 -18.90 -22.72
N ALA A 177 -3.28 -17.58 -22.61
CA ALA A 177 -2.23 -16.66 -22.21
C ALA A 177 -2.80 -15.52 -21.33
N PRO A 178 -3.31 -15.84 -20.12
CA PRO A 178 -3.96 -14.86 -19.25
C PRO A 178 -3.06 -13.68 -18.87
N GLY A 179 -1.74 -13.89 -18.76
CA GLY A 179 -0.78 -12.80 -18.48
C GLY A 179 -0.60 -11.80 -19.64
N LEU A 180 -0.83 -12.22 -20.90
CA LEU A 180 -0.83 -11.27 -22.02
C LEU A 180 -2.10 -10.42 -21.99
N LEU A 181 -3.24 -11.04 -21.66
CA LEU A 181 -4.51 -10.35 -21.53
C LEU A 181 -4.45 -9.32 -20.38
N SER A 182 -3.85 -9.65 -19.23
CA SER A 182 -3.73 -8.72 -18.11
C SER A 182 -2.97 -7.45 -18.48
N VAL A 183 -1.87 -7.57 -19.26
CA VAL A 183 -1.13 -6.39 -19.76
C VAL A 183 -2.01 -5.49 -20.63
N VAL A 184 -2.84 -6.07 -21.50
CA VAL A 184 -3.76 -5.30 -22.34
C VAL A 184 -4.86 -4.65 -21.51
N ILE A 185 -5.40 -5.35 -20.52
CA ILE A 185 -6.42 -4.85 -19.60
C ILE A 185 -5.86 -3.70 -18.76
N ASP A 186 -4.64 -3.83 -18.25
CA ASP A 186 -3.98 -2.75 -17.50
C ASP A 186 -3.83 -1.50 -18.36
N ARG A 187 -3.43 -1.65 -19.63
CA ARG A 187 -3.36 -0.55 -20.61
C ARG A 187 -4.72 0.07 -20.91
N PHE A 188 -5.76 -0.76 -21.04
CA PHE A 188 -7.13 -0.29 -21.24
C PHE A 188 -7.63 0.50 -20.02
N SER A 189 -7.35 0.03 -18.81
CA SER A 189 -7.75 0.70 -17.57
C SER A 189 -7.17 2.11 -17.43
N GLN A 190 -6.01 2.39 -18.05
CA GLN A 190 -5.39 3.73 -18.04
C GLN A 190 -6.23 4.80 -18.75
N LEU A 191 -7.20 4.39 -19.58
CA LEU A 191 -8.14 5.30 -20.24
C LEU A 191 -9.14 5.91 -19.26
N PHE A 192 -9.38 5.29 -18.10
CA PHE A 192 -10.34 5.78 -17.12
C PHE A 192 -9.68 6.74 -16.12
N PRO A 193 -10.21 7.97 -15.94
CA PRO A 193 -9.68 8.91 -14.94
C PRO A 193 -9.69 8.34 -13.51
N ASP A 194 -10.72 7.56 -13.16
CA ASP A 194 -10.86 6.88 -11.86
C ASP A 194 -9.64 5.98 -11.57
N TYR A 195 -9.07 5.33 -12.58
CA TYR A 195 -7.90 4.47 -12.40
C TYR A 195 -6.66 5.28 -11.97
N LYS A 196 -6.40 6.43 -12.61
CA LYS A 196 -5.26 7.29 -12.27
C LYS A 196 -5.38 7.85 -10.85
N ASP A 197 -6.58 8.30 -10.48
CA ASP A 197 -6.83 8.81 -9.14
C ASP A 197 -6.69 7.72 -8.07
N ARG A 198 -7.10 6.49 -8.39
CA ARG A 198 -6.91 5.32 -7.52
C ARG A 198 -5.43 4.99 -7.31
N VAL A 199 -4.65 4.89 -8.39
CA VAL A 199 -3.21 4.64 -8.32
C VAL A 199 -2.50 5.74 -7.53
N LEU A 200 -2.83 7.00 -7.77
CA LEU A 200 -2.25 8.12 -7.02
C LEU A 200 -2.52 8.02 -5.51
N LYS A 201 -3.77 7.73 -5.11
CA LYS A 201 -4.12 7.52 -3.69
C LYS A 201 -3.40 6.32 -3.09
N HIS A 202 -3.24 5.25 -3.88
CA HIS A 202 -2.55 4.02 -3.51
C HIS A 202 -1.05 4.28 -3.25
N GLU A 203 -0.34 4.89 -4.20
CA GLU A 203 1.09 5.21 -4.05
C GLU A 203 1.34 6.26 -2.95
N ALA A 204 0.47 7.25 -2.80
CA ALA A 204 0.55 8.20 -1.69
C ALA A 204 0.41 7.50 -0.31
N ALA A 205 -0.32 6.39 -0.23
CA ALA A 205 -0.43 5.62 1.00
C ALA A 205 0.88 4.87 1.31
N HIS A 206 1.48 4.22 0.30
CA HIS A 206 2.81 3.60 0.42
C HIS A 206 3.86 4.60 0.89
N PHE A 207 3.90 5.78 0.26
CA PHE A 207 4.80 6.86 0.64
C PHE A 207 4.57 7.31 2.08
N LEU A 208 3.33 7.65 2.46
CA LEU A 208 3.03 8.16 3.79
C LEU A 208 3.35 7.13 4.89
N LEU A 209 2.96 5.86 4.71
CA LEU A 209 3.21 4.85 5.72
C LEU A 209 4.70 4.52 5.82
N GLY A 210 5.40 4.42 4.69
CA GLY A 210 6.86 4.30 4.67
C GLY A 210 7.55 5.41 5.44
N TYR A 211 7.11 6.65 5.24
CA TYR A 211 7.60 7.82 5.97
C TYR A 211 7.33 7.71 7.48
N LEU A 212 6.10 7.40 7.87
CA LEU A 212 5.68 7.30 9.26
C LEU A 212 6.35 6.14 10.02
N VAL A 213 6.70 5.04 9.35
CA VAL A 213 7.46 3.92 9.95
C VAL A 213 8.98 4.10 9.82
N GLY A 214 9.44 5.20 9.21
CA GLY A 214 10.86 5.54 9.10
C GLY A 214 11.62 4.68 8.09
N VAL A 215 10.95 4.19 7.04
CA VAL A 215 11.58 3.52 5.90
C VAL A 215 11.97 4.60 4.88
N PRO A 216 13.27 4.77 4.55
CA PRO A 216 13.68 5.83 3.66
C PRO A 216 13.10 5.69 2.26
N ILE A 217 12.52 6.78 1.74
CA ILE A 217 11.94 6.83 0.39
C ILE A 217 12.99 7.42 -0.56
N THR A 218 13.32 6.71 -1.62
CA THR A 218 14.30 7.17 -2.63
C THR A 218 13.64 7.76 -3.86
N GLY A 219 12.38 7.41 -4.11
CA GLY A 219 11.64 7.88 -5.26
C GLY A 219 10.20 7.43 -5.21
N TYR A 220 9.41 7.98 -6.11
CA TYR A 220 8.09 7.45 -6.40
C TYR A 220 7.78 7.70 -7.88
N SER A 221 6.91 6.87 -8.41
CA SER A 221 6.36 7.01 -9.74
C SER A 221 4.86 6.79 -9.65
N VAL A 222 4.11 7.74 -10.20
CA VAL A 222 2.66 7.62 -10.44
C VAL A 222 2.40 7.57 -11.96
N GLU A 223 3.45 7.28 -12.73
CA GLU A 223 3.34 7.13 -14.18
C GLU A 223 2.75 5.77 -14.52
N LEU A 224 1.67 5.83 -15.29
CA LEU A 224 0.89 4.68 -15.72
C LEU A 224 1.73 3.54 -16.32
N GLY A 225 1.67 2.36 -15.71
CA GLY A 225 2.45 1.17 -16.03
C GLY A 225 3.85 1.12 -15.39
N ARG A 226 4.20 2.11 -14.56
CA ARG A 226 5.42 2.18 -13.75
C ARG A 226 5.13 2.71 -12.35
N GLU A 227 3.89 2.57 -11.88
CA GLU A 227 3.50 2.99 -10.54
C GLU A 227 4.27 2.17 -9.51
N HIS A 228 5.03 2.87 -8.66
CA HIS A 228 5.73 2.27 -7.54
C HIS A 228 6.33 3.36 -6.65
N THR A 229 6.28 3.14 -5.34
CA THR A 229 7.05 3.91 -4.38
C THR A 229 8.37 3.18 -4.10
N GLU A 230 9.49 3.80 -4.46
CA GLU A 230 10.83 3.23 -4.27
C GLU A 230 11.36 3.60 -2.88
N PHE A 231 11.78 2.58 -2.13
CA PHE A 231 12.42 2.73 -0.83
C PHE A 231 13.92 2.47 -0.93
N ALA A 232 14.71 3.02 0.00
CA ALA A 232 16.16 2.89 0.01
C ALA A 232 16.60 1.43 0.10
N GLU A 233 17.16 0.96 -1.02
CA GLU A 233 17.74 -0.37 -1.13
C GLU A 233 18.80 -0.60 -0.07
N ALA A 234 19.63 0.36 0.35
CA ALA A 234 20.64 0.12 1.39
C ALA A 234 20.03 -0.41 2.70
N LYS A 235 18.89 0.16 3.16
CA LYS A 235 18.21 -0.30 4.38
C LYS A 235 17.51 -1.65 4.16
N ILE A 236 16.90 -1.83 2.99
CA ILE A 236 16.16 -3.05 2.65
C ILE A 236 17.12 -4.21 2.30
N GLN A 237 18.23 -3.93 1.62
CA GLN A 237 19.18 -4.85 1.04
C GLN A 237 20.29 -5.26 1.99
N GLN A 238 20.77 -4.38 2.88
CA GLN A 238 21.56 -4.83 4.04
C GLN A 238 20.81 -5.95 4.77
N ARG A 239 19.48 -5.81 4.87
CA ARG A 239 18.58 -6.82 5.44
C ARG A 239 18.17 -7.95 4.47
N ILE A 240 18.26 -7.77 3.14
CA ILE A 240 18.16 -8.86 2.13
C ILE A 240 19.41 -9.74 2.17
N ILE A 241 20.59 -9.15 2.37
CA ILE A 241 21.88 -9.84 2.46
C ILE A 241 21.96 -10.65 3.76
N GLU A 242 21.47 -10.13 4.88
CA GLU A 242 21.35 -10.87 6.15
C GLU A 242 20.36 -12.05 6.09
N ARG A 243 19.60 -12.19 4.99
CA ARG A 243 18.59 -13.23 4.69
C ARG A 243 17.43 -13.38 5.68
N GLN A 244 17.53 -12.85 6.90
CA GLN A 244 16.48 -12.96 7.91
C GLN A 244 16.15 -11.60 8.56
N LEU A 245 14.86 -11.29 8.66
CA LEU A 245 14.30 -10.05 9.22
C LEU A 245 13.84 -10.25 10.67
N THR A 246 14.05 -9.26 11.55
CA THR A 246 13.47 -9.29 12.90
C THR A 246 11.96 -9.05 12.85
N ASP A 247 11.26 -9.38 13.93
CA ASP A 247 9.82 -9.23 14.02
C ASP A 247 9.37 -7.76 13.84
N GLU A 248 10.13 -6.79 14.37
CA GLU A 248 9.86 -5.35 14.23
C GLU A 248 10.04 -4.86 12.78
N GLU A 249 11.00 -5.46 12.06
CA GLU A 249 11.26 -5.14 10.67
C GLU A 249 10.18 -5.71 9.77
N ILE A 250 9.72 -6.94 10.07
CA ILE A 250 8.56 -7.54 9.42
C ILE A 250 7.34 -6.67 9.65
N ASP A 251 7.09 -6.21 10.87
CA ASP A 251 5.93 -5.37 11.18
C ASP A 251 5.95 -4.06 10.38
N SER A 252 7.10 -3.38 10.35
CA SER A 252 7.28 -2.12 9.61
C SER A 252 7.09 -2.31 8.11
N LEU A 253 7.72 -3.33 7.52
CA LEU A 253 7.64 -3.60 6.08
C LEU A 253 6.28 -4.16 5.68
N ALA A 254 5.60 -4.89 6.57
CA ALA A 254 4.25 -5.38 6.32
C ALA A 254 3.24 -4.22 6.28
N LEU A 255 3.37 -3.21 7.17
CA LEU A 255 2.54 -2.01 7.13
C LEU A 255 2.69 -1.25 5.82
N VAL A 256 3.93 -1.09 5.34
CA VAL A 256 4.21 -0.47 4.05
C VAL A 256 3.60 -1.29 2.93
N ALA A 257 3.87 -2.59 2.86
CA ALA A 257 3.38 -3.45 1.79
C ALA A 257 1.85 -3.45 1.63
N VAL A 258 1.09 -3.25 2.71
CA VAL A 258 -0.38 -3.20 2.66
C VAL A 258 -0.97 -1.78 2.64
N ALA A 259 -0.13 -0.75 2.58
CA ALA A 259 -0.59 0.64 2.68
C ALA A 259 -1.53 1.01 1.54
N GLY A 260 -1.16 0.67 0.30
CA GLY A 260 -1.96 0.91 -0.89
C GLY A 260 -3.34 0.24 -0.83
N MET A 261 -3.39 -1.06 -0.54
CA MET A 261 -4.67 -1.77 -0.36
C MET A 261 -5.51 -1.23 0.81
N ALA A 262 -4.89 -0.78 1.89
CA ALA A 262 -5.60 -0.20 3.03
C ALA A 262 -6.24 1.16 2.66
N ALA A 263 -5.55 1.98 1.86
CA ALA A 263 -6.11 3.22 1.33
C ALA A 263 -7.27 2.96 0.37
N GLU A 264 -7.09 2.04 -0.58
CA GLU A 264 -8.16 1.64 -1.50
C GLU A 264 -9.36 1.06 -0.76
N GLY A 265 -9.15 0.17 0.21
CA GLY A 265 -10.23 -0.48 0.95
C GLY A 265 -11.02 0.46 1.86
N ARG A 266 -10.46 1.63 2.23
CA ARG A 266 -11.20 2.68 2.96
C ARG A 266 -12.06 3.55 2.04
N GLU A 267 -11.63 3.73 0.80
CA GLU A 267 -12.26 4.65 -0.15
C GLU A 267 -13.24 3.95 -1.10
N TYR A 268 -12.95 2.70 -1.49
CA TYR A 268 -13.71 1.95 -2.49
C TYR A 268 -14.22 0.62 -1.91
N GLU A 269 -15.28 0.10 -2.50
CA GLU A 269 -15.80 -1.22 -2.15
C GLU A 269 -14.90 -2.35 -2.66
N GLU A 270 -14.11 -2.11 -3.69
CA GLU A 270 -13.26 -3.12 -4.32
C GLU A 270 -11.83 -2.60 -4.51
N VAL A 271 -10.88 -3.37 -3.99
CA VAL A 271 -9.44 -3.11 -4.08
C VAL A 271 -8.89 -3.77 -5.36
N MET A 272 -8.27 -2.98 -6.25
CA MET A 272 -7.74 -3.45 -7.53
C MET A 272 -6.22 -3.62 -7.50
N GLY A 273 -5.48 -2.74 -6.80
CA GLY A 273 -4.01 -2.72 -6.81
C GLY A 273 -3.29 -3.70 -5.88
N GLN A 274 -3.98 -4.69 -5.30
CA GLN A 274 -3.43 -5.46 -4.16
C GLN A 274 -2.52 -6.65 -4.50
N THR A 275 -2.46 -7.09 -5.75
CA THR A 275 -1.78 -8.36 -6.08
C THR A 275 -0.28 -8.29 -5.87
N ALA A 276 0.39 -7.25 -6.38
CA ALA A 276 1.83 -7.05 -6.22
C ALA A 276 2.20 -6.84 -4.74
N ASP A 277 1.48 -5.95 -4.05
CA ASP A 277 1.58 -5.70 -2.61
C ASP A 277 1.57 -6.99 -1.76
N LEU A 278 0.64 -7.91 -2.06
CA LEU A 278 0.51 -9.17 -1.33
C LEU A 278 1.63 -10.15 -1.64
N TYR A 279 2.15 -10.16 -2.86
CA TYR A 279 3.33 -10.96 -3.21
C TYR A 279 4.56 -10.46 -2.49
N ASP A 280 4.75 -9.14 -2.42
CA ASP A 280 5.84 -8.53 -1.67
C ASP A 280 5.71 -8.81 -0.17
N LEU A 281 4.51 -8.67 0.40
CA LEU A 281 4.23 -9.06 1.78
C LEU A 281 4.58 -10.54 2.03
N GLN A 282 4.15 -11.44 1.15
CA GLN A 282 4.45 -12.86 1.30
C GLN A 282 5.96 -13.12 1.26
N ARG A 283 6.69 -12.48 0.35
CA ARG A 283 8.15 -12.57 0.25
C ARG A 283 8.84 -12.04 1.50
N LEU A 284 8.32 -10.98 2.10
CA LEU A 284 8.81 -10.43 3.37
C LEU A 284 8.58 -11.41 4.53
N LEU A 285 7.36 -11.94 4.68
CA LEU A 285 7.01 -12.88 5.75
C LEU A 285 7.85 -14.17 5.70
N LEU A 286 8.17 -14.66 4.50
CA LEU A 286 9.02 -15.84 4.31
C LEU A 286 10.47 -15.62 4.77
N ARG A 287 10.90 -14.37 4.93
CA ARG A 287 12.24 -13.99 5.40
C ARG A 287 12.27 -13.69 6.90
N SER A 288 11.20 -13.94 7.64
CA SER A 288 11.20 -13.78 9.10
C SER A 288 12.28 -14.66 9.74
N LYS A 289 13.02 -14.13 10.73
CA LYS A 289 13.92 -14.90 11.60
C LYS A 289 13.18 -16.03 12.32
N THR A 290 11.94 -15.74 12.72
CA THR A 290 11.05 -16.71 13.34
C THR A 290 10.18 -17.37 12.26
N LYS A 291 10.16 -18.70 12.22
CA LYS A 291 9.32 -19.41 11.24
C LYS A 291 7.85 -19.17 11.56
N LEU A 292 7.15 -18.50 10.66
CA LEU A 292 5.73 -18.18 10.79
C LEU A 292 4.88 -19.31 10.20
N SER A 293 3.94 -19.82 10.98
CA SER A 293 2.85 -20.67 10.48
C SER A 293 1.92 -19.88 9.56
N ASP A 294 1.16 -20.59 8.72
CA ASP A 294 0.15 -19.97 7.84
C ASP A 294 -0.77 -19.04 8.64
N ALA A 295 -1.32 -19.52 9.77
CA ALA A 295 -2.21 -18.74 10.63
C ALA A 295 -1.57 -17.45 11.17
N GLN A 296 -0.29 -17.47 11.52
CA GLN A 296 0.45 -16.28 11.94
C GLN A 296 0.62 -15.30 10.78
N GLN A 297 0.93 -15.79 9.57
CA GLN A 297 1.02 -14.95 8.38
C GLN A 297 -0.32 -14.25 8.09
N GLN A 298 -1.45 -14.98 8.13
CA GLN A 298 -2.78 -14.38 7.94
C GLN A 298 -3.09 -13.34 9.02
N ASN A 299 -2.69 -13.61 10.27
CA ASN A 299 -2.88 -12.65 11.34
C ASN A 299 -2.05 -11.38 11.14
N ILE A 300 -0.79 -11.50 10.72
CA ILE A 300 0.07 -10.36 10.42
C ILE A 300 -0.53 -9.55 9.26
N THR A 301 -1.02 -10.18 8.19
CA THR A 301 -1.70 -9.47 7.11
C THR A 301 -2.91 -8.68 7.62
N ARG A 302 -3.79 -9.30 8.43
CA ARG A 302 -4.98 -8.61 8.98
C ARG A 302 -4.58 -7.47 9.92
N TRP A 303 -3.61 -7.69 10.78
CA TRP A 303 -3.09 -6.67 11.69
C TRP A 303 -2.45 -5.51 10.93
N ALA A 304 -1.66 -5.79 9.91
CA ALA A 304 -0.99 -4.78 9.10
C ALA A 304 -2.04 -3.92 8.37
N VAL A 305 -3.04 -4.54 7.74
CA VAL A 305 -4.14 -3.81 7.06
C VAL A 305 -4.91 -2.94 8.06
N TRP A 306 -5.25 -3.49 9.23
CA TRP A 306 -5.97 -2.76 10.27
C TRP A 306 -5.19 -1.54 10.76
N SER A 307 -3.90 -1.74 11.03
CA SER A 307 -3.01 -0.71 11.53
C SER A 307 -2.73 0.35 10.47
N ALA A 308 -2.49 -0.07 9.22
CA ALA A 308 -2.31 0.83 8.08
C ALA A 308 -3.55 1.71 7.85
N ALA A 309 -4.74 1.10 7.85
CA ALA A 309 -6.01 1.83 7.75
C ALA A 309 -6.22 2.80 8.92
N GLY A 310 -5.84 2.39 10.14
CA GLY A 310 -5.85 3.25 11.32
C GLY A 310 -4.92 4.45 11.20
N LEU A 311 -3.69 4.24 10.72
CA LEU A 311 -2.70 5.32 10.48
C LEU A 311 -3.18 6.28 9.39
N LEU A 312 -3.67 5.76 8.27
CA LEU A 312 -4.26 6.58 7.20
C LEU A 312 -5.49 7.37 7.68
N ARG A 313 -6.22 6.89 8.69
CA ARG A 313 -7.32 7.62 9.30
C ARG A 313 -6.82 8.75 10.17
N SER A 314 -5.82 8.48 11.00
CA SER A 314 -5.23 9.47 11.92
C SER A 314 -4.46 10.56 11.17
N HIS A 315 -3.87 10.24 10.02
CA HIS A 315 -3.08 11.14 9.17
C HIS A 315 -3.80 11.48 7.86
N ALA A 316 -5.13 11.62 7.90
CA ALA A 316 -5.93 11.84 6.69
C ALA A 316 -5.61 13.16 5.98
N GLU A 317 -5.25 14.21 6.73
CA GLU A 317 -4.92 15.51 6.17
C GLU A 317 -3.54 15.50 5.49
N GLU A 318 -2.56 14.82 6.10
CA GLU A 318 -1.26 14.56 5.49
C GLU A 318 -1.38 13.73 4.21
N HIS A 319 -2.21 12.68 4.23
CA HIS A 319 -2.45 11.85 3.04
C HIS A 319 -3.05 12.67 1.90
N LYS A 320 -4.06 13.51 2.16
CA LYS A 320 -4.65 14.40 1.16
C LYS A 320 -3.64 15.40 0.60
N ALA A 321 -2.84 16.03 1.47
CA ALA A 321 -1.85 17.00 1.04
C ALA A 321 -0.76 16.34 0.18
N LEU A 322 -0.34 15.13 0.57
CA LEU A 322 0.62 14.32 -0.19
C LEU A 322 0.08 13.91 -1.57
N ILE A 323 -1.19 13.48 -1.65
CA ILE A 323 -1.85 13.18 -2.93
C ILE A 323 -1.75 14.38 -3.88
N GLU A 324 -2.01 15.60 -3.40
CA GLU A 324 -1.93 16.80 -4.24
C GLU A 324 -0.50 17.17 -4.62
N ALA A 325 0.48 16.95 -3.74
CA ALA A 325 1.89 17.12 -4.08
C ALA A 325 2.32 16.13 -5.18
N MET A 326 2.00 14.85 -5.01
CA MET A 326 2.32 13.80 -5.96
C MET A 326 1.60 13.99 -7.30
N ARG A 327 0.35 14.48 -7.30
CA ARG A 327 -0.40 14.83 -8.52
C ARG A 327 0.33 15.85 -9.39
N ARG A 328 0.99 16.83 -8.75
CA ARG A 328 1.77 17.87 -9.42
C ARG A 328 3.18 17.40 -9.82
N GLY A 329 3.57 16.17 -9.48
CA GLY A 329 4.91 15.65 -9.73
C GLY A 329 5.99 16.27 -8.83
N ALA A 330 5.63 16.66 -7.61
CA ALA A 330 6.55 17.24 -6.63
C ALA A 330 7.74 16.30 -6.32
N SER A 331 8.88 16.83 -5.91
CA SER A 331 10.01 15.98 -5.55
C SER A 331 9.78 15.20 -4.24
N VAL A 332 10.62 14.21 -3.94
CA VAL A 332 10.53 13.46 -2.66
C VAL A 332 10.69 14.42 -1.48
N ALA A 333 11.63 15.37 -1.56
CA ALA A 333 11.85 16.35 -0.51
C ALA A 333 10.64 17.28 -0.31
N GLU A 334 10.03 17.74 -1.39
CA GLU A 334 8.79 18.53 -1.32
C GLU A 334 7.62 17.74 -0.72
N CYS A 335 7.47 16.46 -1.09
CA CYS A 335 6.46 15.58 -0.53
C CYS A 335 6.65 15.42 0.99
N VAL A 336 7.89 15.23 1.45
CA VAL A 336 8.21 15.17 2.88
C VAL A 336 7.87 16.49 3.60
N GLN A 337 8.22 17.64 3.01
CA GLN A 337 7.84 18.95 3.57
C GLN A 337 6.33 19.10 3.72
N VAL A 338 5.56 18.64 2.72
CA VAL A 338 4.10 18.68 2.76
C VAL A 338 3.54 17.81 3.89
N ILE A 339 4.10 16.61 4.11
CA ILE A 339 3.69 15.73 5.21
C ILE A 339 3.95 16.38 6.59
N GLU A 340 5.13 17.00 6.76
CA GLU A 340 5.51 17.63 8.03
C GLU A 340 4.74 18.92 8.32
N SER A 341 4.37 19.68 7.28
CA SER A 341 3.57 20.91 7.41
C SER A 341 2.06 20.66 7.52
N ALA A 342 1.55 19.58 6.92
CA ALA A 342 0.14 19.19 7.05
C ALA A 342 -0.16 18.69 8.47
N GLY A 343 -1.42 18.79 8.94
CA GLY A 343 -1.84 18.20 10.22
C GLY A 343 -1.22 18.79 11.50
N GLY A 344 -0.34 19.80 11.42
CA GLY A 344 0.30 20.46 12.57
C GLY A 344 -0.46 21.64 13.18
N SER A 345 -1.68 21.93 12.70
CA SER A 345 -2.51 23.03 13.20
C SER A 345 -3.63 22.51 14.12
N LYS A 346 -3.28 21.88 15.24
CA LYS A 346 -4.17 21.73 16.40
C LYS A 346 -3.40 21.79 17.71
#